data_AF-A0A521LB70-F1
#
_entry.id   AF-A0A521LB70-F1
#
_cell.length_a   1.000
_cell.length_b   1.000
_cell.length_c   1.000
_cell.angle_alpha   90.00
_cell.angle_beta   90.00
_cell.angle_gamma   90.00
#
_symmetry.space_group_name_H-M   'P 1'
#
loop_
_entity.id
_entity.type
_entity.pdbx_description
1 polymer ?
#
loop_
_entity_poly.entity_id
_entity_poly.type
_entity_poly.pdbx_seq_one_letter_code
_entity_poly.pdbx_strand_id
1 'polypeptide(L)'
;MLTDRYGLPLSTTDAAAREAYEDGVHLLLTVFPGAAASFDRAIAADPGFALAHIGKARAFQVAGNLAAMRDSLATALSHAEGASPRELSHIEVFRLLFAGQAVAALAAIRAHVETWPLDAFVLSLAANQGGLIGMSGLSGREQGLIDFLSPLAPHYGEDWWFEAHYGMALSEIGQHDAARPKIERSLAQTRRNAYGAHAFAHLCYETGERDSGIEFMRDWLPLYDRGGGLFGHLNWHLGLFELHAGNLDGGLRLYNDAFCADDHRGAVHQKLSDSSSFLWRSELAGHPRDPARWAKLVDYAREKLPRPGFSLADWHVAMTFAAVGDDTALEGWIRGIEDLVKAGRYPSGATIPAV
;
A
#
# COMPACT_ATOMS: atom_id res chain seq x y z
N MET A 1 -33.41 -4.57 3.75
CA MET A 1 -32.18 -3.78 3.72
C MET A 1 -31.06 -4.73 3.37
N LEU A 2 -30.28 -4.44 2.32
CA LEU A 2 -29.16 -5.28 1.92
C LEU A 2 -27.95 -4.97 2.80
N THR A 3 -27.06 -5.95 2.96
CA THR A 3 -25.82 -5.80 3.73
C THR A 3 -24.61 -6.20 2.88
N ASP A 4 -23.45 -5.65 3.23
CA ASP A 4 -22.16 -6.13 2.71
C ASP A 4 -21.70 -7.42 3.42
N ARG A 5 -20.52 -7.90 3.05
CA ARG A 5 -19.92 -9.16 3.52
C ARG A 5 -19.66 -9.20 5.01
N TYR A 6 -19.64 -8.04 5.65
CA TYR A 6 -19.44 -7.87 7.08
C TYR A 6 -20.75 -7.62 7.82
N GLY A 7 -21.89 -7.75 7.15
CA GLY A 7 -23.22 -7.55 7.72
C GLY A 7 -23.57 -6.07 7.93
N LEU A 8 -22.79 -5.13 7.39
CA LEU A 8 -23.07 -3.71 7.54
C LEU A 8 -24.13 -3.28 6.52
N PRO A 9 -25.10 -2.44 6.93
CA PRO A 9 -26.18 -2.01 6.06
C PRO A 9 -25.67 -1.19 4.87
N LEU A 10 -26.33 -1.36 3.73
CA LEU A 10 -26.15 -0.58 2.50
C LEU A 10 -27.44 0.19 2.20
N SER A 11 -27.31 1.39 1.64
CA SER A 11 -28.45 2.23 1.23
C SER A 11 -29.18 1.70 0.01
N THR A 12 -28.47 0.99 -0.87
CA THR A 12 -29.08 0.39 -2.05
C THR A 12 -30.07 -0.72 -1.69
N THR A 13 -31.15 -0.79 -2.46
CA THR A 13 -32.11 -1.91 -2.41
C THR A 13 -31.99 -2.83 -3.63
N ASP A 14 -31.11 -2.48 -4.58
CA ASP A 14 -30.86 -3.26 -5.79
C ASP A 14 -29.78 -4.32 -5.53
N ALA A 15 -30.12 -5.58 -5.80
CA ALA A 15 -29.22 -6.70 -5.55
C ALA A 15 -27.98 -6.68 -6.46
N ALA A 16 -28.13 -6.26 -7.72
CA ALA A 16 -27.02 -6.17 -8.67
C ALA A 16 -26.06 -5.03 -8.30
N ALA A 17 -26.59 -3.90 -7.81
CA ALA A 17 -25.77 -2.82 -7.27
C ALA A 17 -24.93 -3.28 -6.07
N ARG A 18 -25.55 -4.01 -5.15
CA ARG A 18 -24.89 -4.59 -3.96
C ARG A 18 -23.80 -5.59 -4.34
N GLU A 19 -24.08 -6.55 -5.22
CA GLU A 19 -23.10 -7.55 -5.67
C GLU A 19 -21.90 -6.90 -6.36
N ALA A 20 -22.14 -5.98 -7.28
CA ALA A 20 -21.06 -5.27 -7.97
C ALA A 20 -20.23 -4.37 -7.03
N TYR A 21 -20.85 -3.78 -6.00
CA TYR A 21 -20.13 -3.06 -4.96
C TYR A 21 -19.21 -3.99 -4.15
N GLU A 22 -19.71 -5.16 -3.73
CA GLU A 22 -18.90 -6.15 -3.01
C GLU A 22 -17.73 -6.64 -3.83
N ASP A 23 -17.92 -6.91 -5.12
CA ASP A 23 -16.83 -7.25 -6.03
C ASP A 23 -15.76 -6.16 -6.05
N GLY A 24 -16.18 -4.89 -6.15
CA GLY A 24 -15.28 -3.75 -6.15
C GLY A 24 -14.47 -3.62 -4.86
N VAL A 25 -15.14 -3.76 -3.71
CA VAL A 25 -14.47 -3.76 -2.39
C VAL A 25 -13.53 -4.94 -2.26
N HIS A 26 -13.95 -6.15 -2.66
CA HIS A 26 -13.10 -7.34 -2.63
C HIS A 26 -11.81 -7.15 -3.44
N LEU A 27 -11.91 -6.60 -4.64
CA LEU A 27 -10.75 -6.29 -5.49
C LEU A 27 -9.82 -5.25 -4.86
N LEU A 28 -10.37 -4.22 -4.21
CA LEU A 28 -9.55 -3.25 -3.47
C LEU A 28 -8.84 -3.88 -2.27
N LEU A 29 -9.52 -4.72 -1.49
CA LEU A 29 -8.97 -5.37 -0.30
C LEU A 29 -7.94 -6.47 -0.63
N THR A 30 -8.05 -7.11 -1.79
CA THR A 30 -7.07 -8.09 -2.29
C THR A 30 -5.98 -7.49 -3.17
N VAL A 31 -6.10 -6.20 -3.52
CA VAL A 31 -5.23 -5.46 -4.45
C VAL A 31 -5.18 -6.09 -5.85
N PHE A 32 -6.30 -6.65 -6.30
CA PHE A 32 -6.47 -7.11 -7.69
C PHE A 32 -7.04 -5.99 -8.57
N PRO A 33 -6.69 -5.97 -9.87
CA PRO A 33 -7.21 -4.97 -10.79
C PRO A 33 -8.71 -5.14 -11.04
N GLY A 34 -9.36 -4.09 -11.57
CA GLY A 34 -10.76 -4.14 -12.04
C GLY A 34 -11.79 -3.53 -11.09
N ALA A 35 -11.40 -3.06 -9.90
CA ALA A 35 -12.32 -2.47 -8.93
C ALA A 35 -13.19 -1.33 -9.51
N ALA A 36 -12.59 -0.41 -10.30
CA ALA A 36 -13.32 0.70 -10.91
C ALA A 36 -14.47 0.21 -11.81
N ALA A 37 -14.25 -0.84 -12.60
CA ALA A 37 -15.27 -1.41 -13.48
C ALA A 37 -16.39 -2.12 -12.69
N SER A 38 -16.08 -2.69 -11.51
CA SER A 38 -17.12 -3.20 -10.61
C SER A 38 -17.97 -2.08 -10.04
N PHE A 39 -17.37 -0.97 -9.63
CA PHE A 39 -18.13 0.21 -9.19
C PHE A 39 -18.93 0.86 -10.32
N ASP A 40 -18.45 0.84 -11.57
CA ASP A 40 -19.25 1.26 -12.73
C ASP A 40 -20.53 0.44 -12.87
N ARG A 41 -20.46 -0.88 -12.71
CA ARG A 41 -21.65 -1.74 -12.72
C ARG A 41 -22.60 -1.43 -11.57
N ALA A 42 -22.06 -1.18 -10.37
CA ALA A 42 -22.88 -0.81 -9.22
C ALA A 42 -23.62 0.51 -9.43
N ILE A 43 -22.93 1.52 -9.95
CA ILE A 43 -23.50 2.85 -10.27
C ILE A 43 -24.52 2.76 -11.41
N ALA A 44 -24.29 1.90 -12.39
CA ALA A 44 -25.26 1.70 -13.48
C ALA A 44 -26.58 1.09 -12.99
N ALA A 45 -26.52 0.21 -11.98
CA ALA A 45 -27.70 -0.39 -11.37
C ALA A 45 -28.40 0.56 -10.38
N ASP A 46 -27.64 1.31 -9.59
CA ASP A 46 -28.16 2.31 -8.65
C ASP A 46 -27.30 3.59 -8.70
N PRO A 47 -27.69 4.58 -9.53
CA PRO A 47 -26.94 5.83 -9.66
C PRO A 47 -26.81 6.63 -8.36
N GLY A 48 -27.74 6.46 -7.42
CA GLY A 48 -27.75 7.16 -6.13
C GLY A 48 -26.87 6.50 -5.05
N PHE A 49 -26.24 5.35 -5.35
CA PHE A 49 -25.50 4.58 -4.36
C PHE A 49 -24.15 5.23 -4.02
N ALA A 50 -24.13 6.07 -2.98
CA ALA A 50 -22.98 6.88 -2.59
C ALA A 50 -21.70 6.05 -2.37
N LEU A 51 -21.78 4.87 -1.74
CA LEU A 51 -20.60 4.01 -1.51
C LEU A 51 -19.96 3.52 -2.80
N ALA A 52 -20.73 3.28 -3.87
CA ALA A 52 -20.17 2.87 -5.15
C ALA A 52 -19.34 4.00 -5.78
N HIS A 53 -19.80 5.25 -5.70
CA HIS A 53 -19.05 6.42 -6.14
C HIS A 53 -17.76 6.63 -5.32
N ILE A 54 -17.81 6.42 -4.00
CA ILE A 54 -16.63 6.46 -3.12
C ILE A 54 -15.64 5.36 -3.48
N GLY A 55 -16.13 4.13 -3.66
CA GLY A 55 -15.34 2.99 -4.11
C GLY A 55 -14.60 3.28 -5.41
N LYS A 56 -15.31 3.85 -6.39
CA LYS A 56 -14.74 4.28 -7.68
C LYS A 56 -13.68 5.36 -7.51
N ALA A 57 -13.95 6.36 -6.67
CA ALA A 57 -12.99 7.43 -6.36
C ALA A 57 -11.69 6.86 -5.77
N ARG A 58 -11.78 5.89 -4.85
CA ARG A 58 -10.62 5.18 -4.29
C ARG A 58 -9.91 4.35 -5.34
N ALA A 59 -10.61 3.64 -6.22
CA ALA A 59 -10.00 2.89 -7.31
C ALA A 59 -9.18 3.81 -8.24
N PHE A 60 -9.71 4.99 -8.58
CA PHE A 60 -8.97 5.98 -9.37
C PHE A 60 -7.79 6.58 -8.62
N GLN A 61 -7.92 6.81 -7.31
CA GLN A 61 -6.80 7.29 -6.49
C GLN A 61 -5.63 6.30 -6.50
N VAL A 62 -5.91 5.00 -6.31
CA VAL A 62 -4.89 3.94 -6.36
C VAL A 62 -4.25 3.86 -7.75
N ALA A 63 -5.02 4.07 -8.82
CA ALA A 63 -4.51 4.13 -10.19
C ALA A 63 -3.79 5.44 -10.55
N GLY A 64 -3.72 6.41 -9.64
CA GLY A 64 -3.11 7.73 -9.89
C GLY A 64 -3.93 8.66 -10.80
N ASN A 65 -5.18 8.33 -11.11
CA ASN A 65 -6.07 9.18 -11.90
C ASN A 65 -6.79 10.20 -11.01
N LEU A 66 -6.06 11.26 -10.63
CA LEU A 66 -6.56 12.27 -9.68
C LEU A 66 -7.76 13.07 -10.22
N ALA A 67 -7.90 13.23 -11.54
CA ALA A 67 -9.05 13.92 -12.12
C ALA A 67 -10.33 13.11 -11.94
N ALA A 68 -10.34 11.85 -12.39
CA ALA A 68 -11.50 10.98 -12.26
C ALA A 68 -11.85 10.64 -10.80
N MET A 69 -10.83 10.60 -9.93
CA MET A 69 -11.01 10.50 -8.48
C MET A 69 -11.85 11.67 -7.94
N ARG A 70 -11.52 12.91 -8.30
CA ARG A 70 -12.26 14.11 -7.86
C ARG A 70 -13.70 14.12 -8.37
N ASP A 71 -13.90 13.75 -9.63
CA ASP A 71 -15.25 13.71 -10.23
C ASP A 71 -16.14 12.68 -9.53
N SER A 72 -15.59 11.51 -9.21
CA SER A 72 -16.31 10.46 -8.49
C SER A 72 -16.63 10.87 -7.04
N LEU A 73 -15.69 11.54 -6.35
CA LEU A 73 -15.95 12.09 -5.01
C LEU A 73 -17.04 13.19 -5.05
N ALA A 74 -17.00 14.09 -6.04
CA ALA A 74 -18.00 15.14 -6.19
C ALA A 74 -19.41 14.55 -6.39
N THR A 75 -19.51 13.45 -7.15
CA THR A 75 -20.78 12.74 -7.35
C THR A 75 -21.25 12.08 -6.04
N ALA A 76 -20.36 11.42 -5.29
CA ALA A 76 -20.70 10.87 -3.98
C ALA A 76 -21.24 11.95 -3.01
N LEU A 77 -20.60 13.12 -2.98
CA LEU A 77 -21.04 14.27 -2.17
C LEU A 77 -22.44 14.75 -2.56
N SER A 78 -22.80 14.71 -3.85
CA SER A 78 -24.13 15.11 -4.32
C SER A 78 -25.27 14.19 -3.82
N HIS A 79 -24.92 12.97 -3.36
CA HIS A 79 -25.87 12.02 -2.80
C HIS A 79 -25.93 12.04 -1.26
N ALA A 80 -25.23 12.98 -0.61
CA ALA A 80 -25.13 13.03 0.86
C ALA A 80 -26.47 13.22 1.58
N GLU A 81 -27.43 13.96 1.02
CA GLU A 81 -28.74 14.21 1.67
C GLU A 81 -29.57 12.93 1.87
N GLY A 82 -29.36 11.91 1.02
CA GLY A 82 -30.02 10.60 1.13
C GLY A 82 -29.16 9.52 1.79
N ALA A 83 -27.95 9.86 2.20
CA ALA A 83 -26.96 8.90 2.69
C ALA A 83 -27.21 8.52 4.17
N SER A 84 -26.97 7.26 4.50
CA SER A 84 -26.98 6.77 5.88
C SER A 84 -25.82 7.37 6.71
N PRO A 85 -25.89 7.32 8.06
CA PRO A 85 -24.78 7.79 8.90
C PRO A 85 -23.42 7.16 8.57
N ARG A 86 -23.41 5.87 8.21
CA ARG A 86 -22.20 5.15 7.78
C ARG A 86 -21.62 5.76 6.51
N GLU A 87 -22.47 6.03 5.52
CA GLU A 87 -22.05 6.58 4.23
C GLU A 87 -21.56 8.01 4.35
N LEU A 88 -22.23 8.84 5.16
CA LEU A 88 -21.74 10.18 5.50
C LEU A 88 -20.35 10.13 6.13
N SER A 89 -20.10 9.14 6.98
CA SER A 89 -18.76 8.93 7.57
C SER A 89 -17.72 8.51 6.54
N HIS A 90 -18.06 7.64 5.56
CA HIS A 90 -17.17 7.35 4.42
C HIS A 90 -16.87 8.63 3.63
N ILE A 91 -17.89 9.39 3.27
CA ILE A 91 -17.74 10.65 2.52
C ILE A 91 -16.76 11.57 3.23
N GLU A 92 -16.89 11.75 4.54
CA GLU A 92 -16.00 12.62 5.30
C GLU A 92 -14.55 12.10 5.33
N VAL A 93 -14.35 10.81 5.58
CA VAL A 93 -13.01 10.18 5.55
C VAL A 93 -12.33 10.41 4.20
N PHE A 94 -13.01 10.11 3.10
CA PHE A 94 -12.44 10.22 1.76
C PHE A 94 -12.27 11.68 1.32
N ARG A 95 -13.17 12.59 1.72
CA ARG A 95 -13.01 14.04 1.49
C ARG A 95 -11.75 14.58 2.14
N LEU A 96 -11.50 14.23 3.41
CA LEU A 96 -10.29 14.63 4.14
C LEU A 96 -9.03 14.01 3.51
N LEU A 97 -9.08 12.71 3.20
CA LEU A 97 -7.97 12.00 2.58
C LEU A 97 -7.57 12.61 1.24
N PHE A 98 -8.54 12.85 0.35
CA PHE A 98 -8.27 13.38 -1.00
C PHE A 98 -7.90 14.86 -1.00
N ALA A 99 -8.24 15.59 0.08
CA ALA A 99 -7.74 16.94 0.34
C ALA A 99 -6.31 16.96 0.91
N GLY A 100 -5.66 15.80 1.08
CA GLY A 100 -4.30 15.68 1.65
C GLY A 100 -4.23 15.91 3.16
N GLN A 101 -5.37 15.87 3.87
CA GLN A 101 -5.43 16.13 5.30
C GLN A 101 -5.25 14.83 6.10
N ALA A 102 -4.08 14.20 5.98
CA ALA A 102 -3.79 12.86 6.52
C ALA A 102 -4.12 12.71 8.01
N VAL A 103 -3.78 13.70 8.85
CA VAL A 103 -4.06 13.68 10.30
C VAL A 103 -5.56 13.71 10.58
N ALA A 104 -6.30 14.60 9.91
CA ALA A 104 -7.75 14.68 10.06
C ALA A 104 -8.45 13.44 9.52
N ALA A 105 -7.99 12.91 8.38
CA ALA A 105 -8.50 11.67 7.80
C ALA A 105 -8.29 10.48 8.75
N LEU A 106 -7.13 10.37 9.39
CA LEU A 106 -6.86 9.33 10.38
C LEU A 106 -7.76 9.47 11.62
N ALA A 107 -8.01 10.69 12.10
CA ALA A 107 -8.96 10.93 13.18
C ALA A 107 -10.39 10.51 12.79
N ALA A 108 -10.82 10.83 11.57
CA ALA A 108 -12.12 10.41 11.05
C ALA A 108 -12.24 8.89 10.89
N ILE A 109 -11.15 8.21 10.46
CA ILE A 109 -11.10 6.74 10.40
C ILE A 109 -11.28 6.13 11.80
N ARG A 110 -10.60 6.68 12.83
CA ARG A 110 -10.73 6.20 14.21
C ARG A 110 -12.18 6.33 14.71
N ALA A 111 -12.79 7.51 14.54
CA ALA A 111 -14.18 7.71 14.89
C ALA A 111 -15.15 6.80 14.11
N HIS A 112 -14.85 6.51 12.84
CA HIS A 112 -15.64 5.60 12.03
C HIS A 112 -15.60 4.17 12.59
N VAL A 113 -14.41 3.62 12.83
CA VAL A 113 -14.27 2.21 13.27
C VAL A 113 -14.67 1.99 14.73
N GLU A 114 -14.78 3.05 15.54
CA GLU A 114 -15.44 2.97 16.85
C GLU A 114 -16.93 2.63 16.72
N THR A 115 -17.60 3.12 15.66
CA THR A 115 -19.03 2.87 15.42
C THR A 115 -19.26 1.64 14.54
N TRP A 116 -18.43 1.45 13.51
CA TRP A 116 -18.50 0.33 12.56
C TRP A 116 -17.16 -0.42 12.53
N PRO A 117 -16.82 -1.20 13.57
CA PRO A 117 -15.51 -1.84 13.68
C PRO A 117 -15.21 -2.83 12.55
N LEU A 118 -16.25 -3.39 11.93
CA LEU A 118 -16.16 -4.32 10.81
C LEU A 118 -16.06 -3.65 9.43
N ASP A 119 -15.99 -2.33 9.35
CA ASP A 119 -15.86 -1.64 8.07
C ASP A 119 -14.42 -1.69 7.53
N ALA A 120 -14.09 -2.84 6.93
CA ALA A 120 -12.77 -3.08 6.35
C ALA A 120 -12.41 -2.07 5.26
N PHE A 121 -13.40 -1.50 4.55
CA PHE A 121 -13.10 -0.59 3.45
C PHE A 121 -12.49 0.72 3.98
N VAL A 122 -13.08 1.32 5.01
CA VAL A 122 -12.50 2.49 5.68
C VAL A 122 -11.23 2.12 6.45
N LEU A 123 -11.25 1.01 7.20
CA LEU A 123 -10.11 0.56 7.98
C LEU A 123 -8.87 0.30 7.11
N SER A 124 -9.06 -0.18 5.87
CA SER A 124 -7.96 -0.44 4.92
C SER A 124 -7.08 0.78 4.63
N LEU A 125 -7.60 2.00 4.80
CA LEU A 125 -6.84 3.23 4.60
C LEU A 125 -5.74 3.42 5.66
N ALA A 126 -5.84 2.76 6.80
CA ALA A 126 -4.89 2.84 7.91
C ALA A 126 -4.22 1.51 8.25
N ALA A 127 -4.86 0.37 7.96
CA ALA A 127 -4.46 -0.96 8.44
C ALA A 127 -3.24 -1.60 7.75
N ASN A 128 -2.68 -0.99 6.71
CA ASN A 128 -1.58 -1.57 5.93
C ASN A 128 -0.34 -0.67 5.90
N GLN A 129 0.81 -1.22 5.50
CA GLN A 129 2.11 -0.55 5.45
C GLN A 129 2.07 0.69 4.54
N GLY A 130 1.31 0.63 3.44
CA GLY A 130 1.04 1.75 2.53
C GLY A 130 -0.08 2.69 2.99
N GLY A 131 -0.71 2.44 4.15
CA GLY A 131 -1.79 3.22 4.73
C GLY A 131 -1.30 4.44 5.52
N LEU A 132 -2.25 5.19 6.08
CA LEU A 132 -1.96 6.45 6.79
C LEU A 132 -1.07 6.28 8.02
N ILE A 133 -1.14 5.15 8.73
CA ILE A 133 -0.25 4.85 9.85
C ILE A 133 1.10 4.37 9.34
N GLY A 134 1.11 3.34 8.49
CA GLY A 134 2.33 2.75 7.94
C GLY A 134 3.21 3.74 7.18
N MET A 135 2.63 4.69 6.44
CA MET A 135 3.36 5.72 5.68
C MET A 135 3.49 7.07 6.41
N SER A 136 3.11 7.14 7.68
CA SER A 136 3.19 8.40 8.45
C SER A 136 4.61 8.95 8.59
N GLY A 137 5.61 8.07 8.56
CA GLY A 137 7.00 8.43 8.80
C GLY A 137 7.32 8.69 10.28
N LEU A 138 6.37 8.53 11.18
CA LEU A 138 6.56 8.75 12.62
C LEU A 138 7.35 7.61 13.27
N SER A 139 8.17 7.94 14.27
CA SER A 139 8.85 6.95 15.10
C SER A 139 7.83 6.14 15.91
N GLY A 140 8.01 4.82 15.99
CA GLY A 140 7.11 3.91 16.71
C GLY A 140 5.79 3.61 15.99
N ARG A 141 5.65 4.00 14.71
CA ARG A 141 4.42 3.75 13.92
C ARG A 141 4.08 2.26 13.80
N GLU A 142 5.07 1.37 13.82
CA GLU A 142 4.90 -0.08 13.72
C GLU A 142 4.13 -0.60 14.95
N GLN A 143 4.54 -0.17 16.16
CA GLN A 143 3.79 -0.42 17.39
C GLN A 143 2.44 0.30 17.38
N GLY A 144 2.39 1.53 16.88
CA GLY A 144 1.13 2.29 16.75
C GLY A 144 0.09 1.62 15.84
N LEU A 145 0.52 0.86 14.83
CA LEU A 145 -0.37 0.05 13.98
C LEU A 145 -0.94 -1.14 14.76
N ILE A 146 -0.14 -1.81 15.58
CA ILE A 146 -0.60 -2.87 16.49
C ILE A 146 -1.60 -2.32 17.50
N ASP A 147 -1.31 -1.18 18.12
CA ASP A 147 -2.19 -0.56 19.10
C ASP A 147 -3.53 -0.14 18.48
N PHE A 148 -3.53 0.19 17.18
CA PHE A 148 -4.74 0.50 16.43
C PHE A 148 -5.54 -0.75 16.03
N LEU A 149 -4.88 -1.84 15.62
CA LEU A 149 -5.56 -3.04 15.13
C LEU A 149 -6.01 -3.98 16.27
N SER A 150 -5.25 -4.08 17.36
CA SER A 150 -5.52 -5.07 18.42
C SER A 150 -6.92 -4.97 19.04
N PRO A 151 -7.48 -3.77 19.32
CA PRO A 151 -8.85 -3.64 19.81
C PRO A 151 -9.92 -4.10 18.81
N LEU A 152 -9.62 -4.12 17.51
CA LEU A 152 -10.54 -4.52 16.44
C LEU A 152 -10.52 -6.05 16.22
N ALA A 153 -9.45 -6.74 16.62
CA ALA A 153 -9.27 -8.17 16.39
C ALA A 153 -10.45 -9.05 16.88
N PRO A 154 -11.05 -8.81 18.08
CA PRO A 154 -12.20 -9.59 18.53
C PRO A 154 -13.44 -9.47 17.62
N HIS A 155 -13.58 -8.36 16.89
CA HIS A 155 -14.69 -8.18 15.95
C HIS A 155 -14.50 -9.01 14.68
N TYR A 156 -13.28 -9.07 14.15
CA TYR A 156 -12.96 -9.78 12.90
C TYR A 156 -12.76 -11.29 13.09
N GLY A 157 -12.39 -11.75 14.29
CA GLY A 157 -12.06 -13.15 14.52
C GLY A 157 -10.94 -13.61 13.59
N GLU A 158 -11.22 -14.60 12.74
CA GLU A 158 -10.27 -15.16 11.77
C GLU A 158 -10.52 -14.67 10.33
N ASP A 159 -11.17 -13.52 10.12
CA ASP A 159 -11.36 -12.95 8.77
C ASP A 159 -10.04 -12.84 8.01
N TRP A 160 -10.02 -13.38 6.79
CA TRP A 160 -8.82 -13.46 5.96
C TRP A 160 -8.17 -12.10 5.73
N TRP A 161 -8.94 -11.03 5.55
CA TRP A 161 -8.39 -9.72 5.22
C TRP A 161 -7.71 -9.11 6.45
N PHE A 162 -8.40 -9.16 7.59
CA PHE A 162 -7.86 -8.63 8.83
C PHE A 162 -6.63 -9.41 9.31
N GLU A 163 -6.66 -10.74 9.26
CA GLU A 163 -5.53 -11.58 9.69
C GLU A 163 -4.26 -11.36 8.86
N ALA A 164 -4.37 -11.04 7.55
CA ALA A 164 -3.21 -10.66 6.73
C ALA A 164 -2.55 -9.37 7.25
N HIS A 165 -3.35 -8.33 7.52
CA HIS A 165 -2.83 -7.05 7.99
C HIS A 165 -2.34 -7.11 9.43
N TYR A 166 -3.07 -7.81 10.31
CA TYR A 166 -2.67 -7.94 11.70
C TYR A 166 -1.44 -8.83 11.88
N GLY A 167 -1.39 -9.95 11.14
CA GLY A 167 -0.20 -10.80 11.10
C GLY A 167 1.02 -10.05 10.58
N MET A 168 0.86 -9.25 9.52
CA MET A 168 1.93 -8.40 9.02
C MET A 168 2.40 -7.38 10.06
N ALA A 169 1.49 -6.66 10.70
CA ALA A 169 1.85 -5.68 11.74
C ALA A 169 2.60 -6.34 12.91
N LEU A 170 2.25 -7.58 13.27
CA LEU A 170 2.97 -8.35 14.30
C LEU A 170 4.39 -8.70 13.83
N SER A 171 4.54 -9.05 12.54
CA SER A 171 5.83 -9.33 11.94
C SER A 171 6.75 -8.11 11.99
N GLU A 172 6.24 -6.91 11.72
CA GLU A 172 7.03 -5.67 11.72
C GLU A 172 7.63 -5.29 13.08
N ILE A 173 7.05 -5.80 14.18
CA ILE A 173 7.59 -5.63 15.54
C ILE A 173 8.32 -6.87 16.07
N GLY A 174 8.64 -7.82 15.18
CA GLY A 174 9.41 -9.02 15.49
C GLY A 174 8.60 -10.15 16.16
N GLN A 175 7.27 -10.04 16.25
CA GLN A 175 6.42 -11.10 16.81
C GLN A 175 6.08 -12.18 15.76
N HIS A 176 7.12 -12.77 15.15
CA HIS A 176 6.99 -13.69 14.02
C HIS A 176 6.15 -14.94 14.35
N ASP A 177 6.29 -15.51 15.54
CA ASP A 177 5.54 -16.70 15.97
C ASP A 177 4.03 -16.43 16.06
N ALA A 178 3.65 -15.22 16.46
CA ALA A 178 2.25 -14.80 16.49
C ALA A 178 1.74 -14.39 15.10
N ALA A 179 2.61 -13.84 14.25
CA ALA A 179 2.30 -13.42 12.88
C ALA A 179 1.99 -14.60 11.95
N ARG A 180 2.84 -15.63 11.97
CA ARG A 180 2.78 -16.77 11.04
C ARG A 180 1.40 -17.42 10.91
N PRO A 181 0.78 -17.94 11.99
CA PRO A 181 -0.49 -18.65 11.86
C PRO A 181 -1.61 -17.76 11.32
N LYS A 182 -1.54 -16.44 11.53
CA LYS A 182 -2.52 -15.48 11.00
C LYS A 182 -2.39 -15.31 9.48
N ILE A 183 -1.16 -15.10 9.02
CA ILE A 183 -0.85 -14.94 7.59
C ILE A 183 -1.19 -16.23 6.83
N GLU A 184 -0.81 -17.39 7.37
CA GLU A 184 -1.09 -18.69 6.75
C GLU A 184 -2.60 -18.98 6.69
N ARG A 185 -3.37 -18.70 7.76
CA ARG A 185 -4.84 -18.82 7.72
C ARG A 185 -5.47 -17.90 6.70
N SER A 186 -5.02 -16.65 6.61
CA SER A 186 -5.51 -15.69 5.62
C SER A 186 -5.37 -16.24 4.19
N LEU A 187 -4.17 -16.72 3.86
CA LEU A 187 -3.86 -17.29 2.54
C LEU A 187 -4.59 -18.60 2.26
N ALA A 188 -4.86 -19.41 3.28
CA ALA A 188 -5.65 -20.64 3.16
C ALA A 188 -7.13 -20.34 2.85
N GLN A 189 -7.70 -19.29 3.43
CA GLN A 189 -9.08 -18.87 3.16
C GLN A 189 -9.22 -18.15 1.82
N THR A 190 -8.28 -17.27 1.48
CA THR A 190 -8.27 -16.51 0.21
C THR A 190 -6.89 -16.53 -0.42
N ARG A 191 -6.64 -17.50 -1.30
CA ARG A 191 -5.35 -17.63 -2.00
C ARG A 191 -5.01 -16.38 -2.82
N ARG A 192 -5.99 -15.76 -3.48
CA ARG A 192 -5.84 -14.53 -4.26
C ARG A 192 -5.88 -13.29 -3.36
N ASN A 193 -4.94 -13.20 -2.43
CA ASN A 193 -4.78 -12.08 -1.51
C ASN A 193 -3.34 -11.54 -1.61
N ALA A 194 -3.15 -10.42 -2.32
CA ALA A 194 -1.81 -9.87 -2.53
C ALA A 194 -1.18 -9.34 -1.22
N TYR A 195 -1.98 -8.82 -0.28
CA TYR A 195 -1.48 -8.43 1.03
C TYR A 195 -1.06 -9.64 1.87
N GLY A 196 -1.78 -10.77 1.77
CA GLY A 196 -1.39 -12.02 2.41
C GLY A 196 -0.06 -12.54 1.86
N ALA A 197 0.12 -12.52 0.54
CA ALA A 197 1.37 -12.95 -0.11
C ALA A 197 2.54 -12.03 0.24
N HIS A 198 2.28 -10.72 0.27
CA HIS A 198 3.24 -9.71 0.73
C HIS A 198 3.67 -9.96 2.18
N ALA A 199 2.71 -10.20 3.08
CA ALA A 199 3.00 -10.48 4.48
C ALA A 199 3.81 -11.77 4.66
N PHE A 200 3.50 -12.81 3.89
CA PHE A 200 4.26 -14.07 3.92
C PHE A 200 5.69 -13.87 3.40
N ALA A 201 5.87 -13.12 2.31
CA ALA A 201 7.19 -12.79 1.78
C ALA A 201 8.03 -12.01 2.80
N HIS A 202 7.44 -11.04 3.49
CA HIS A 202 8.11 -10.33 4.58
C HIS A 202 8.49 -11.26 5.72
N LEU A 203 7.57 -12.11 6.18
CA LEU A 203 7.84 -13.06 7.25
C LEU A 203 9.04 -13.94 6.91
N CYS A 204 9.06 -14.56 5.72
CA CYS A 204 10.20 -15.37 5.26
C CYS A 204 11.51 -14.58 5.16
N TYR A 205 11.45 -13.30 4.77
CA TYR A 205 12.63 -12.43 4.73
C TYR A 205 13.16 -12.16 6.14
N GLU A 206 12.31 -11.76 7.09
CA GLU A 206 12.71 -11.42 8.45
C GLU A 206 13.16 -12.64 9.27
N THR A 207 12.66 -13.84 8.96
CA THR A 207 13.07 -15.10 9.60
C THR A 207 14.23 -15.81 8.91
N GLY A 208 14.70 -15.29 7.77
CA GLY A 208 15.76 -15.92 6.97
C GLY A 208 15.35 -17.22 6.27
N GLU A 209 14.05 -17.49 6.14
CA GLU A 209 13.49 -18.66 5.44
C GLU A 209 13.47 -18.45 3.92
N ARG A 210 14.66 -18.26 3.37
CA ARG A 210 14.89 -17.98 1.95
C ARG A 210 14.18 -18.96 1.01
N ASP A 211 14.43 -20.25 1.20
CA ASP A 211 13.99 -21.28 0.25
C ASP A 211 12.45 -21.41 0.26
N SER A 212 11.84 -21.32 1.44
CA SER A 212 10.39 -21.23 1.61
C SER A 212 9.81 -19.99 0.91
N GLY A 213 10.49 -18.84 1.02
CA GLY A 213 10.12 -17.61 0.33
C GLY A 213 10.15 -17.76 -1.20
N ILE A 214 11.20 -18.36 -1.75
CA ILE A 214 11.31 -18.64 -3.20
C ILE A 214 10.20 -19.57 -3.66
N GLU A 215 10.02 -20.70 -2.97
CA GLU A 215 9.00 -21.70 -3.30
C GLU A 215 7.60 -21.08 -3.33
N PHE A 216 7.24 -20.38 -2.25
CA PHE A 216 5.95 -19.71 -2.15
C PHE A 216 5.74 -18.68 -3.25
N MET A 217 6.73 -17.79 -3.48
CA MET A 217 6.58 -16.71 -4.45
C MET A 217 6.47 -17.24 -5.88
N ARG A 218 7.24 -18.28 -6.23
CA ARG A 218 7.15 -18.92 -7.56
C ARG A 218 5.80 -19.61 -7.79
N ASP A 219 5.19 -20.17 -6.74
CA ASP A 219 3.84 -20.75 -6.81
C ASP A 219 2.74 -19.67 -6.86
N TRP A 220 2.88 -18.60 -6.08
CA TRP A 220 1.83 -17.57 -5.93
C TRP A 220 1.79 -16.57 -7.09
N LEU A 221 2.95 -16.07 -7.55
CA LEU A 221 3.04 -15.00 -8.55
C LEU A 221 2.29 -15.28 -9.87
N PRO A 222 2.24 -16.51 -10.41
CA PRO A 222 1.43 -16.83 -11.60
C PRO A 222 -0.06 -16.53 -11.45
N LEU A 223 -0.59 -16.45 -10.22
CA LEU A 223 -1.98 -16.12 -9.95
C LEU A 223 -2.26 -14.61 -10.01
N TYR A 224 -1.22 -13.77 -10.00
CA TYR A 224 -1.35 -12.34 -9.83
C TYR A 224 -1.20 -11.59 -11.16
N ASP A 225 -2.22 -10.79 -11.46
CA ASP A 225 -2.29 -10.06 -12.72
C ASP A 225 -1.19 -8.98 -12.78
N ARG A 226 -0.56 -8.83 -13.95
CA ARG A 226 0.49 -7.82 -14.16
C ARG A 226 -0.02 -6.40 -13.87
N GLY A 227 -1.30 -6.12 -14.09
CA GLY A 227 -1.96 -4.86 -13.78
C GLY A 227 -2.25 -4.63 -12.29
N GLY A 228 -1.94 -5.59 -11.42
CA GLY A 228 -2.07 -5.45 -9.97
C GLY A 228 -1.05 -4.46 -9.40
N GLY A 229 -1.48 -3.66 -8.41
CA GLY A 229 -0.65 -2.61 -7.82
C GLY A 229 0.62 -3.11 -7.10
N LEU A 230 0.60 -4.35 -6.60
CA LEU A 230 1.75 -4.98 -5.93
C LEU A 230 2.59 -5.86 -6.85
N PHE A 231 2.31 -5.90 -8.16
CA PHE A 231 2.92 -6.91 -9.04
C PHE A 231 4.45 -6.78 -9.05
N GLY A 232 4.95 -5.56 -9.26
CA GLY A 232 6.38 -5.30 -9.23
C GLY A 232 6.99 -5.61 -7.85
N HIS A 233 6.30 -5.21 -6.78
CA HIS A 233 6.76 -5.41 -5.41
C HIS A 233 6.91 -6.87 -4.99
N LEU A 234 5.95 -7.70 -5.35
CA LEU A 234 6.00 -9.13 -5.06
C LEU A 234 7.09 -9.82 -5.89
N ASN A 235 7.31 -9.38 -7.14
CA ASN A 235 8.46 -9.83 -7.91
C ASN A 235 9.80 -9.30 -7.36
N TRP A 236 9.81 -8.12 -6.75
CA TRP A 236 10.97 -7.59 -6.03
C TRP A 236 11.34 -8.46 -4.83
N HIS A 237 10.37 -8.90 -4.02
CA HIS A 237 10.61 -9.89 -2.95
C HIS A 237 11.24 -11.17 -3.49
N LEU A 238 10.69 -11.73 -4.58
CA LEU A 238 11.31 -12.89 -5.22
C LEU A 238 12.74 -12.57 -5.67
N GLY A 239 12.97 -11.41 -6.29
CA GLY A 239 14.30 -10.94 -6.68
C GLY A 239 15.28 -10.87 -5.51
N LEU A 240 14.85 -10.38 -4.34
CA LEU A 240 15.65 -10.36 -3.12
C LEU A 240 15.98 -11.77 -2.64
N PHE A 241 15.02 -12.70 -2.68
CA PHE A 241 15.29 -14.09 -2.31
C PHE A 241 16.29 -14.76 -3.27
N GLU A 242 16.16 -14.53 -4.58
CA GLU A 242 17.12 -15.02 -5.58
C GLU A 242 18.52 -14.43 -5.33
N LEU A 243 18.61 -13.13 -5.03
CA LEU A 243 19.87 -12.49 -4.67
C LEU A 243 20.47 -13.12 -3.40
N HIS A 244 19.66 -13.33 -2.36
CA HIS A 244 20.09 -14.00 -1.13
C HIS A 244 20.47 -15.49 -1.34
N ALA A 245 20.00 -16.11 -2.42
CA ALA A 245 20.41 -17.44 -2.86
C ALA A 245 21.72 -17.44 -3.67
N GLY A 246 22.31 -16.26 -3.92
CA GLY A 246 23.46 -16.10 -4.81
C GLY A 246 23.11 -16.17 -6.30
N ASN A 247 21.81 -16.17 -6.65
CA ASN A 247 21.33 -16.21 -8.03
C ASN A 247 21.11 -14.78 -8.56
N LEU A 248 22.20 -14.03 -8.76
CA LEU A 248 22.13 -12.68 -9.30
C LEU A 248 21.41 -12.64 -10.66
N ASP A 249 21.71 -13.58 -11.55
CA ASP A 249 21.10 -13.62 -12.89
C ASP A 249 19.58 -13.77 -12.82
N GLY A 250 19.07 -14.58 -11.87
CA GLY A 250 17.64 -14.68 -11.58
C GLY A 250 17.04 -13.37 -11.09
N GLY A 251 17.70 -12.73 -10.11
CA GLY A 251 17.26 -11.44 -9.60
C GLY A 251 17.26 -10.34 -10.66
N LEU A 252 18.29 -10.26 -11.51
CA LEU A 252 18.38 -9.27 -12.59
C LEU A 252 17.36 -9.51 -13.71
N ARG A 253 17.00 -10.76 -14.01
CA ARG A 253 15.88 -11.05 -14.92
C ARG A 253 14.57 -10.48 -14.37
N LEU A 254 14.26 -10.77 -13.10
CA LEU A 254 13.05 -10.23 -12.46
C LEU A 254 13.07 -8.70 -12.39
N TYR A 255 14.23 -8.09 -12.11
CA TYR A 255 14.40 -6.64 -12.15
C TYR A 255 13.98 -6.10 -13.52
N ASN A 256 14.51 -6.64 -14.62
CA ASN A 256 14.20 -6.16 -15.96
C ASN A 256 12.72 -6.36 -16.32
N ASP A 257 12.17 -7.51 -15.99
CA ASP A 257 10.89 -7.96 -16.54
C ASP A 257 9.68 -7.54 -15.69
N ALA A 258 9.89 -7.19 -14.41
CA ALA A 258 8.78 -7.01 -13.47
C ALA A 258 8.84 -5.75 -12.59
N PHE A 259 10.03 -5.27 -12.21
CA PHE A 259 10.10 -4.23 -11.16
C PHE A 259 11.14 -3.12 -11.36
N CYS A 260 11.80 -3.04 -12.51
CA CYS A 260 12.60 -1.86 -12.86
C CYS A 260 11.69 -0.62 -13.00
N ALA A 261 12.22 0.56 -12.68
CA ALA A 261 11.42 1.79 -12.64
C ALA A 261 10.69 2.10 -13.97
N ASP A 262 11.29 1.70 -15.10
CA ASP A 262 10.76 1.84 -16.46
C ASP A 262 9.51 0.97 -16.72
N ASP A 263 9.41 -0.22 -16.09
CA ASP A 263 8.30 -1.17 -16.28
C ASP A 263 7.82 -1.75 -14.93
N HIS A 264 7.35 -0.86 -14.07
CA HIS A 264 6.75 -1.18 -12.77
C HIS A 264 5.33 -0.60 -12.67
N ARG A 265 4.38 -1.35 -12.09
CA ARG A 265 2.95 -0.98 -12.03
C ARG A 265 2.49 -0.35 -10.71
N GLY A 266 3.29 -0.46 -9.66
CA GLY A 266 3.08 0.24 -8.39
C GLY A 266 3.27 1.75 -8.45
N ALA A 267 3.10 2.40 -7.30
CA ALA A 267 3.17 3.84 -7.15
C ALA A 267 4.56 4.42 -7.45
N VAL A 268 4.63 5.72 -7.75
CA VAL A 268 5.89 6.40 -8.16
C VAL A 268 7.06 6.12 -7.22
N HIS A 269 6.84 6.24 -5.91
CA HIS A 269 7.87 6.00 -4.90
C HIS A 269 8.30 4.53 -4.83
N GLN A 270 7.34 3.61 -5.01
CA GLN A 270 7.57 2.18 -4.95
C GLN A 270 8.45 1.70 -6.11
N LYS A 271 8.24 2.24 -7.32
CA LYS A 271 9.13 1.95 -8.47
C LYS A 271 10.58 2.29 -8.17
N LEU A 272 10.80 3.44 -7.53
CA LEU A 272 12.13 3.89 -7.14
C LEU A 272 12.70 3.01 -6.03
N SER A 273 11.94 2.77 -4.95
CA SER A 273 12.42 2.00 -3.81
C SER A 273 12.75 0.57 -4.20
N ASP A 274 11.87 -0.13 -4.91
CA ASP A 274 12.08 -1.53 -5.27
C ASP A 274 13.31 -1.67 -6.18
N SER A 275 13.45 -0.76 -7.17
CA SER A 275 14.59 -0.75 -8.05
C SER A 275 15.92 -0.42 -7.35
N SER A 276 16.00 0.71 -6.64
CA SER A 276 17.27 1.15 -6.03
C SER A 276 17.69 0.23 -4.89
N SER A 277 16.73 -0.26 -4.10
CA SER A 277 16.99 -1.14 -2.98
C SER A 277 17.52 -2.52 -3.41
N PHE A 278 17.08 -3.04 -4.57
CA PHE A 278 17.61 -4.26 -5.18
C PHE A 278 19.06 -4.05 -5.67
N LEU A 279 19.31 -2.99 -6.44
CA LEU A 279 20.65 -2.70 -6.97
C LEU A 279 21.66 -2.46 -5.84
N TRP A 280 21.27 -1.69 -4.83
CA TRP A 280 22.12 -1.43 -3.67
C TRP A 280 22.46 -2.71 -2.92
N ARG A 281 21.48 -3.58 -2.65
CA ARG A 281 21.71 -4.88 -1.99
C ARG A 281 22.58 -5.80 -2.84
N SER A 282 22.42 -5.78 -4.17
CA SER A 282 23.28 -6.54 -5.08
C SER A 282 24.75 -6.12 -4.92
N GLU A 283 25.01 -4.81 -4.83
CA GLU A 283 26.38 -4.31 -4.59
C GLU A 283 26.91 -4.66 -3.21
N LEU A 284 26.08 -4.57 -2.16
CA LEU A 284 26.46 -5.00 -0.81
C LEU A 284 26.77 -6.51 -0.75
N ALA A 285 26.16 -7.31 -1.62
CA ALA A 285 26.45 -8.74 -1.79
C ALA A 285 27.75 -9.00 -2.59
N GLY A 286 28.48 -7.95 -3.00
CA GLY A 286 29.76 -8.04 -3.71
C GLY A 286 29.66 -8.07 -5.23
N HIS A 287 28.46 -7.87 -5.80
CA HIS A 287 28.30 -7.76 -7.25
C HIS A 287 28.72 -6.37 -7.77
N PRO A 288 29.21 -6.27 -9.01
CA PRO A 288 29.64 -5.00 -9.56
C PRO A 288 28.44 -4.05 -9.75
N ARG A 289 28.68 -2.76 -9.49
CA ARG A 289 27.74 -1.69 -9.81
C ARG A 289 27.48 -1.65 -11.32
N ASP A 290 26.22 -1.44 -11.71
CA ASP A 290 25.80 -1.17 -13.09
C ASP A 290 25.50 0.34 -13.26
N PRO A 291 26.42 1.12 -13.86
CA PRO A 291 26.24 2.57 -13.99
C PRO A 291 25.03 2.96 -14.84
N ALA A 292 24.66 2.14 -15.83
CA ALA A 292 23.54 2.44 -16.72
C ALA A 292 22.20 2.34 -15.98
N ARG A 293 22.05 1.34 -15.10
CA ARG A 293 20.84 1.19 -14.26
C ARG A 293 20.71 2.32 -13.25
N TRP A 294 21.80 2.71 -12.60
CA TRP A 294 21.76 3.83 -11.66
C TRP A 294 21.47 5.16 -12.35
N ALA A 295 22.05 5.41 -13.53
CA ALA A 295 21.75 6.61 -14.30
C ALA A 295 20.24 6.73 -14.61
N LYS A 296 19.60 5.64 -15.04
CA LYS A 296 18.14 5.61 -15.23
C LYS A 296 17.35 5.94 -13.97
N LEU A 297 17.79 5.45 -12.81
CA LEU A 297 17.12 5.75 -11.53
C LEU A 297 17.32 7.20 -11.09
N VAL A 298 18.47 7.82 -11.40
CA VAL A 298 18.69 9.26 -11.22
C VAL A 298 17.73 10.06 -12.09
N ASP A 299 17.59 9.71 -13.37
CA ASP A 299 16.68 10.38 -14.29
C ASP A 299 15.22 10.24 -13.82
N TYR A 300 14.82 9.02 -13.44
CA TYR A 300 13.49 8.76 -12.88
C TYR A 300 13.23 9.57 -11.61
N ALA A 301 14.18 9.61 -10.67
CA ALA A 301 14.06 10.37 -9.44
C ALA A 301 13.89 11.87 -9.73
N ARG A 302 14.71 12.45 -10.62
CA ARG A 302 14.63 13.86 -11.02
C ARG A 302 13.30 14.20 -11.68
N GLU A 303 12.76 13.31 -12.52
CA GLU A 303 11.51 13.54 -13.24
C GLU A 303 10.29 13.40 -12.33
N LYS A 304 10.22 12.32 -11.54
CA LYS A 304 9.00 11.94 -10.81
C LYS A 304 8.97 12.40 -9.35
N LEU A 305 10.12 12.67 -8.76
CA LEU A 305 10.29 13.11 -7.37
C LEU A 305 11.24 14.32 -7.33
N PRO A 306 10.86 15.47 -7.93
CA PRO A 306 11.76 16.61 -8.10
C PRO A 306 12.06 17.38 -6.80
N ARG A 307 11.37 17.06 -5.70
CA ARG A 307 11.49 17.77 -4.41
C ARG A 307 11.32 16.80 -3.25
N PRO A 308 12.01 17.03 -2.12
CA PRO A 308 11.82 16.24 -0.92
C PRO A 308 10.47 16.52 -0.26
N GLY A 309 10.05 15.63 0.63
CA GLY A 309 8.81 15.75 1.40
C GLY A 309 8.11 14.43 1.69
N PHE A 310 8.72 13.32 1.31
CA PHE A 310 8.21 11.98 1.56
C PHE A 310 9.36 11.08 1.98
N SER A 311 9.51 10.91 3.30
CA SER A 311 10.72 10.34 3.90
C SER A 311 11.17 9.01 3.32
N LEU A 312 10.24 8.10 3.03
CA LEU A 312 10.59 6.83 2.37
C LEU A 312 11.19 7.05 0.97
N ALA A 313 10.58 7.89 0.16
CA ALA A 313 11.09 8.20 -1.18
C ALA A 313 12.42 8.97 -1.11
N ASP A 314 12.53 9.91 -0.17
CA ASP A 314 13.66 10.81 -0.04
C ASP A 314 14.98 10.07 0.25
N TRP A 315 14.94 9.00 1.05
CA TRP A 315 16.09 8.10 1.25
C TRP A 315 16.53 7.41 -0.04
N HIS A 316 15.58 6.94 -0.84
CA HIS A 316 15.89 6.26 -2.09
C HIS A 316 16.35 7.23 -3.18
N VAL A 317 15.90 8.49 -3.18
CA VAL A 317 16.44 9.55 -4.05
C VAL A 317 17.88 9.89 -3.63
N ALA A 318 18.14 10.09 -2.34
CA ALA A 318 19.50 10.32 -1.86
C ALA A 318 20.44 9.15 -2.22
N MET A 319 19.95 7.91 -2.12
CA MET A 319 20.68 6.70 -2.51
C MET A 319 21.07 6.71 -3.99
N THR A 320 20.21 7.18 -4.91
CA THR A 320 20.58 7.22 -6.33
C THR A 320 21.70 8.23 -6.60
N PHE A 321 21.67 9.41 -5.97
CA PHE A 321 22.74 10.40 -6.08
C PHE A 321 24.07 9.87 -5.50
N ALA A 322 24.01 9.25 -4.32
CA ALA A 322 25.18 8.62 -3.70
C ALA A 322 25.77 7.50 -4.58
N ALA A 323 24.91 6.68 -5.20
CA ALA A 323 25.34 5.57 -6.06
C ALA A 323 26.02 6.04 -7.36
N VAL A 324 25.78 7.26 -7.82
CA VAL A 324 26.47 7.82 -8.99
C VAL A 324 27.60 8.81 -8.62
N GLY A 325 27.82 9.07 -7.33
CA GLY A 325 28.81 10.04 -6.86
C GLY A 325 28.44 11.49 -7.18
N ASP A 326 27.15 11.82 -7.28
CA ASP A 326 26.67 13.19 -7.48
C ASP A 326 26.50 13.89 -6.13
N ASP A 327 27.63 14.22 -5.51
CA ASP A 327 27.69 14.84 -4.19
C ASP A 327 26.93 16.18 -4.14
N THR A 328 26.97 16.94 -5.24
CA THR A 328 26.25 18.22 -5.33
C THR A 328 24.74 18.02 -5.28
N ALA A 329 24.19 17.04 -6.01
CA ALA A 329 22.77 16.71 -5.93
C ALA A 329 22.38 16.15 -4.57
N LEU A 330 23.21 15.29 -3.97
CA LEU A 330 22.99 14.72 -2.65
C LEU A 330 22.94 15.81 -1.56
N GLU A 331 23.92 16.72 -1.52
CA GLU A 331 23.94 17.85 -0.58
C GLU A 331 22.76 18.82 -0.81
N GLY A 332 22.37 19.03 -2.06
CA GLY A 332 21.15 19.79 -2.40
C GLY A 332 19.90 19.14 -1.82
N TRP A 333 19.78 17.82 -1.96
CA TRP A 333 18.65 17.04 -1.46
C TRP A 333 18.57 17.06 0.06
N ILE A 334 19.69 16.84 0.75
CA ILE A 334 19.81 16.91 2.22
C ILE A 334 19.38 18.28 2.74
N ARG A 335 19.89 19.37 2.15
CA ARG A 335 19.48 20.73 2.52
C ARG A 335 17.97 20.95 2.37
N GLY A 336 17.37 20.44 1.30
CA GLY A 336 15.92 20.52 1.09
C GLY A 336 15.12 19.79 2.18
N ILE A 337 15.60 18.63 2.65
CA ILE A 337 15.01 17.91 3.79
C ILE A 337 15.18 18.73 5.08
N GLU A 338 16.37 19.24 5.36
CA GLU A 338 16.65 20.06 6.55
C GLU A 338 15.77 21.31 6.62
N ASP A 339 15.52 21.97 5.49
CA ASP A 339 14.65 23.13 5.42
C ASP A 339 13.19 22.77 5.72
N LEU A 340 12.72 21.61 5.25
CA LEU A 340 11.39 21.09 5.61
C LEU A 340 11.30 20.75 7.10
N VAL A 341 12.35 20.18 7.68
CA VAL A 341 12.42 19.88 9.12
C VAL A 341 12.37 21.17 9.94
N LYS A 342 13.19 22.18 9.60
CA LYS A 342 13.19 23.51 10.27
C LYS A 342 11.83 24.20 10.18
N ALA A 343 11.12 24.01 9.07
CA ALA A 343 9.78 24.55 8.87
C ALA A 343 8.67 23.73 9.56
N GLY A 344 8.97 22.60 10.21
CA GLY A 344 7.97 21.70 10.79
C GLY A 344 7.07 21.03 9.75
N ARG A 345 7.58 20.86 8.52
CA ARG A 345 6.84 20.35 7.35
C ARG A 345 7.31 18.99 6.85
N TYR A 346 8.34 18.42 7.47
CA TYR A 346 8.82 17.08 7.10
C TYR A 346 8.07 16.00 7.89
N PRO A 347 7.39 15.03 7.23
CA PRO A 347 6.48 14.10 7.92
C PRO A 347 7.12 13.29 9.06
N SER A 348 8.37 12.89 8.90
CA SER A 348 9.12 12.10 9.88
C SER A 348 9.80 12.92 10.99
N GLY A 349 9.73 14.26 10.91
CA GLY A 349 10.58 15.12 11.75
C GLY A 349 12.07 14.92 11.46
N ALA A 350 12.93 15.31 12.40
CA ALA A 350 14.37 15.09 12.28
C ALA A 350 14.71 13.61 12.51
N THR A 351 15.21 12.90 11.49
CA THR A 351 15.72 11.52 11.61
C THR A 351 17.22 11.46 11.91
N ILE A 352 17.89 12.62 11.98
CA ILE A 352 19.29 12.75 12.39
C ILE A 352 19.29 12.96 13.90
N PRO A 353 20.00 12.15 14.70
CA PRO A 353 20.16 12.40 16.13
C PRO A 353 20.71 13.82 16.34
N ALA A 354 20.09 14.60 17.22
CA ALA A 354 20.71 15.82 17.70
C ALA A 354 21.97 15.40 18.48
N VAL A 355 23.14 15.80 17.98
CA VAL A 355 24.42 15.62 18.67
C VAL A 355 24.55 16.64 19.79
#